data_AF-A0AAF0L7E2-F1
#
_entry.id   AF-A0AAF0L7E2-F1
#
_cell.length_a   1.000
_cell.length_b   1.000
_cell.length_c   1.000
_cell.angle_alpha   90.00
_cell.angle_beta   90.00
_cell.angle_gamma   90.00
#
_symmetry.space_group_name_H-M   'P 1'
#
loop_
_entity.id
_entity.type
_entity.pdbx_description
1 polymer ?
#
loop_
_entity_poly.entity_id
_entity_poly.type
_entity_poly.pdbx_seq_one_letter_code
_entity_poly.pdbx_strand_id
1 'polypeptide(L)'
;MIRPFQLFRPWLLLVVPVLASLLAWSVPGQGTYLRGFAVRSDFSWAAALVLGTWYMVCILVISFGVAVGRSWKPSTALVAVEGNARFERAFYRIVSLFAVVGVLGAYYLISRETSIVTALSSDQANLLSESLLDGSSIGTLRYAVTVAAPVGVILAIERKSSWWSAGVNIVLLLSVVLLSSRLSLVMATAVFVFLYYQRRPLNRLRISVTVLGGLVMFLVLAVFNYTRNANYYRSFGVDNPLAMNVYQVLSYVGAPSQVSIGVADAIAGGRFPVSVSALDALQAVIPTFLQATKGDKSAAVDLGLYAYQVDIAPNLNANSSFADVYAQWGWWGLGYTVIVLGFAAVLFQHFRHYQSVVASMSAIIGYGFLEYWRGYLFNTGNIVFLVLIVAIAAWVARLGATNIGAELKNTRAVPNHVESLR
;
A
#
# COMPACT_ATOMS: atom_id res chain seq x y z
N MET A 1 -18.02 -0.18 21.52
CA MET A 1 -17.73 -0.96 20.28
C MET A 1 -17.51 0.01 19.13
N ILE A 2 -16.38 -0.09 18.42
CA ILE A 2 -16.00 0.85 17.36
C ILE A 2 -16.67 0.41 16.05
N ARG A 3 -17.28 1.35 15.31
CA ARG A 3 -17.79 1.07 13.95
C ARG A 3 -16.59 1.05 12.99
N PRO A 4 -16.27 -0.08 12.34
CA PRO A 4 -15.05 -0.20 11.51
C PRO A 4 -14.98 0.84 10.39
N PHE A 5 -16.11 1.28 9.85
CA PHE A 5 -16.16 2.37 8.87
C PHE A 5 -15.52 3.68 9.39
N GLN A 6 -15.59 3.96 10.69
CA GLN A 6 -14.95 5.14 11.27
C GLN A 6 -13.43 5.01 11.35
N LEU A 7 -12.88 3.78 11.39
CA LEU A 7 -11.43 3.54 11.39
C LEU A 7 -10.79 3.91 10.05
N PHE A 8 -11.54 3.82 8.95
CA PHE A 8 -11.09 4.20 7.61
C PHE A 8 -11.27 5.69 7.31
N ARG A 9 -10.98 6.57 8.27
CA ARG A 9 -10.82 8.01 7.99
C ARG A 9 -9.38 8.24 7.57
N PRO A 10 -9.09 8.91 6.44
CA PRO A 10 -7.73 9.11 5.96
C PRO A 10 -6.74 9.64 7.00
N TRP A 11 -7.17 10.59 7.84
CA TRP A 11 -6.31 11.12 8.90
C TRP A 11 -6.04 10.08 10.03
N LEU A 12 -6.96 9.16 10.32
CA LEU A 12 -6.71 8.05 11.25
C LEU A 12 -5.73 7.04 10.64
N LEU A 13 -5.88 6.77 9.34
CA LEU A 13 -4.96 5.90 8.59
C LEU A 13 -3.53 6.47 8.59
N LEU A 14 -3.39 7.80 8.63
CA LEU A 14 -2.09 8.46 8.82
C LEU A 14 -1.60 8.40 10.29
N VAL A 15 -2.43 8.82 11.24
CA VAL A 15 -1.99 9.06 12.63
C VAL A 15 -1.72 7.77 13.40
N VAL A 16 -2.55 6.74 13.22
CA VAL A 16 -2.40 5.50 14.00
C VAL A 16 -1.05 4.83 13.77
N PRO A 17 -0.54 4.67 12.52
CA PRO A 17 0.80 4.16 12.28
C PRO A 17 1.92 5.06 12.82
N VAL A 18 1.79 6.39 12.74
CA VAL A 18 2.76 7.33 13.33
C VAL A 18 2.87 7.12 14.84
N LEU A 19 1.74 7.01 15.54
CA LEU A 19 1.72 6.75 16.98
C LEU A 19 2.24 5.35 17.31
N ALA A 20 1.89 4.33 16.52
CA ALA A 20 2.42 2.98 16.69
C ALA A 20 3.95 2.95 16.52
N SER A 21 4.47 3.70 15.54
CA SER A 21 5.90 3.88 15.32
C SER A 21 6.58 4.53 16.51
N LEU A 22 6.00 5.61 17.04
CA LEU A 22 6.52 6.32 18.21
C LEU A 22 6.51 5.43 19.46
N LEU A 23 5.45 4.65 19.64
CA LEU A 23 5.35 3.68 20.73
C LEU A 23 6.41 2.59 20.61
N ALA A 24 6.61 2.00 19.43
CA ALA A 24 7.63 0.98 19.21
C ALA A 24 9.04 1.54 19.44
N TRP A 25 9.31 2.76 18.97
CA TRP A 25 10.55 3.48 19.24
C TRP A 25 10.74 3.80 20.73
N SER A 26 9.64 4.02 21.47
CA SER A 26 9.68 4.33 22.90
C SER A 26 10.17 3.20 23.78
N VAL A 27 9.98 1.94 23.34
CA VAL A 27 10.31 0.75 24.10
C VAL A 27 11.81 0.77 24.47
N PRO A 28 12.17 0.72 25.76
CA PRO A 28 13.57 0.75 26.18
C PRO A 28 14.30 -0.53 25.80
N GLY A 29 15.59 -0.42 25.50
CA GLY A 29 16.48 -1.57 25.27
C GLY A 29 17.61 -1.24 24.31
N GLN A 30 18.77 -1.81 24.62
CA GLN A 30 20.01 -1.67 23.85
C GLN A 30 20.30 -3.01 23.17
N GLY A 31 20.68 -2.96 21.91
CA GLY A 31 21.10 -4.11 21.13
C GLY A 31 21.57 -3.61 19.78
N THR A 32 22.77 -4.01 19.36
CA THR A 32 23.44 -3.55 18.15
C THR A 32 22.55 -3.81 16.93
N TYR A 33 21.73 -2.83 16.56
CA TYR A 33 20.79 -2.86 15.42
C TYR A 33 19.63 -3.87 15.45
N LEU A 34 19.44 -4.67 16.51
CA LEU A 34 18.29 -5.59 16.63
C LEU A 34 16.92 -4.87 16.52
N ARG A 35 16.89 -3.58 16.86
CA ARG A 35 15.72 -2.70 16.75
C ARG A 35 15.82 -1.68 15.63
N GLY A 36 16.77 -1.87 14.73
CA GLY A 36 16.99 -1.01 13.58
C GLY A 36 17.91 0.18 13.81
N PHE A 37 18.41 0.38 15.02
CA PHE A 37 19.40 1.40 15.37
C PHE A 37 20.18 0.93 16.60
N ALA A 38 21.45 1.32 16.70
CA ALA A 38 22.31 1.10 17.85
C ALA A 38 22.21 2.27 18.86
N VAL A 39 22.16 3.51 18.38
CA VAL A 39 22.03 4.74 19.17
C VAL A 39 20.68 5.37 18.89
N ARG A 40 19.89 5.56 19.94
CA ARG A 40 18.57 6.19 19.85
C ARG A 40 18.72 7.70 19.64
N SER A 41 17.92 8.28 18.74
CA SER A 41 17.87 9.73 18.53
C SER A 41 17.38 10.44 19.81
N ASP A 42 17.99 11.58 20.13
CA ASP A 42 17.54 12.40 21.25
C ASP A 42 16.20 13.07 20.91
N PHE A 43 15.26 13.04 21.86
CA PHE A 43 13.96 13.67 21.71
C PHE A 43 13.95 15.04 22.36
N SER A 44 14.17 16.07 21.55
CA SER A 44 14.09 17.47 22.00
C SER A 44 12.68 18.03 21.84
N TRP A 45 12.37 19.08 22.61
CA TRP A 45 11.13 19.85 22.44
C TRP A 45 11.03 20.47 21.05
N ALA A 46 12.15 20.83 20.45
CA ALA A 46 12.19 21.44 19.13
C ALA A 46 11.83 20.42 18.04
N ALA A 47 12.35 19.18 18.13
CA ALA A 47 11.95 18.08 17.25
C ALA A 47 10.45 17.77 17.38
N ALA A 48 9.93 17.77 18.60
CA ALA A 48 8.50 17.56 18.87
C ALA A 48 7.62 18.65 18.21
N LEU A 49 8.04 19.91 18.24
CA LEU A 49 7.33 21.02 17.59
C LEU A 49 7.35 20.90 16.06
N VAL A 50 8.49 20.56 15.45
CA VAL A 50 8.60 20.36 14.00
C VAL A 50 7.69 19.23 13.54
N LEU A 51 7.79 18.05 14.16
CA LEU A 51 6.97 16.89 13.80
C LEU A 51 5.48 17.12 14.12
N GLY A 52 5.18 17.70 15.28
CA GLY A 52 3.82 18.01 15.70
C GLY A 52 3.15 18.96 14.70
N THR A 53 3.85 20.03 14.29
CA THR A 53 3.36 20.97 13.29
C THR A 53 3.16 20.30 11.94
N TRP A 54 4.14 19.50 11.50
CA TRP A 54 4.08 18.78 10.23
C TRP A 54 2.84 17.88 10.14
N TYR A 55 2.67 16.97 11.11
CA TYR A 55 1.53 16.05 11.09
C TYR A 55 0.21 16.77 11.33
N MET A 56 0.18 17.87 12.09
CA MET A 56 -1.01 18.71 12.22
C MET A 56 -1.43 19.29 10.87
N VAL A 57 -0.49 19.84 10.09
CA VAL A 57 -0.77 20.36 8.74
C VAL A 57 -1.29 19.25 7.84
N CYS A 58 -0.66 18.06 7.84
CA CYS A 58 -1.16 16.91 7.09
C CYS A 58 -2.61 16.54 7.47
N ILE A 59 -2.92 16.47 8.77
CA ILE A 59 -4.27 16.14 9.27
C ILE A 59 -5.30 17.18 8.80
N LEU A 60 -4.97 18.47 8.90
CA LEU A 60 -5.86 19.56 8.49
C LEU A 60 -6.16 19.49 6.99
N VAL A 61 -5.13 19.35 6.16
CA VAL A 61 -5.27 19.29 4.70
C VAL A 61 -5.98 18.02 4.24
N ILE A 62 -5.69 16.87 4.86
CA ILE A 62 -6.41 15.62 4.61
C ILE A 62 -7.89 15.77 5.00
N SER A 63 -8.19 16.38 6.14
CA SER A 63 -9.55 16.59 6.61
C SER A 63 -10.33 17.52 5.67
N PHE A 64 -9.68 18.59 5.19
CA PHE A 64 -10.22 19.46 4.16
C PHE A 64 -10.48 18.70 2.85
N GLY A 65 -9.52 17.91 2.37
CA GLY A 65 -9.70 17.08 1.18
C GLY A 65 -10.86 16.09 1.30
N VAL A 66 -11.05 15.47 2.48
CA VAL A 66 -12.25 14.65 2.75
C VAL A 66 -13.53 15.48 2.67
N ALA A 67 -13.56 16.69 3.23
CA ALA A 67 -14.74 17.55 3.16
C ALA A 67 -15.10 17.90 1.71
N VAL A 68 -14.11 18.27 0.89
CA VAL A 68 -14.27 18.52 -0.55
C VAL A 68 -14.73 17.25 -1.27
N GLY A 69 -14.10 16.11 -1.02
CA GLY A 69 -14.45 14.84 -1.67
C GLY A 69 -15.88 14.36 -1.37
N ARG A 70 -16.48 14.74 -0.24
CA ARG A 70 -17.91 14.47 0.04
C ARG A 70 -18.86 15.27 -0.85
N SER A 71 -18.43 16.42 -1.32
CA SER A 71 -19.22 17.29 -2.21
C SER A 71 -19.23 16.79 -3.66
N TRP A 72 -18.24 15.97 -4.03
CA TRP A 72 -18.12 15.40 -5.37
C TRP A 72 -19.12 14.27 -5.59
N LYS A 73 -20.19 14.57 -6.33
CA LYS A 73 -21.22 13.60 -6.66
C LYS A 73 -20.63 12.40 -7.43
N PRO A 74 -21.05 11.17 -7.11
CA PRO A 74 -20.66 9.99 -7.87
C PRO A 74 -21.03 10.10 -9.35
N SER A 75 -20.24 9.48 -10.23
CA SER A 75 -20.52 9.44 -11.65
C SER A 75 -21.81 8.65 -11.91
N THR A 76 -22.79 9.29 -12.54
CA THR A 76 -24.08 8.66 -12.89
C THR A 76 -23.88 7.38 -13.71
N ALA A 77 -22.87 7.35 -14.58
CA ALA A 77 -22.59 6.21 -15.42
C ALA A 77 -21.97 5.02 -14.67
N LEU A 78 -21.19 5.28 -13.60
CA LEU A 78 -20.68 4.21 -12.72
C LEU A 78 -21.75 3.73 -11.75
N VAL A 79 -22.58 4.65 -11.24
CA VAL A 79 -23.74 4.31 -10.41
C VAL A 79 -24.73 3.44 -11.18
N ALA A 80 -24.94 3.69 -12.48
CA ALA A 80 -25.84 2.89 -13.30
C ALA A 80 -25.44 1.40 -13.43
N VAL A 81 -24.16 1.08 -13.26
CA VAL A 81 -23.66 -0.30 -13.27
C VAL A 81 -23.36 -0.84 -11.87
N GLU A 82 -23.56 0.00 -10.84
CA GLU A 82 -23.35 -0.32 -9.44
C GLU A 82 -24.38 -1.35 -8.98
N GLY A 83 -23.93 -2.56 -8.66
CA GLY A 83 -24.81 -3.69 -8.32
C GLY A 83 -25.01 -4.70 -9.44
N ASN A 84 -24.56 -4.42 -10.67
CA ASN A 84 -24.59 -5.42 -11.74
C ASN A 84 -23.50 -6.49 -11.52
N ALA A 85 -23.91 -7.71 -11.20
CA ALA A 85 -22.99 -8.84 -10.99
C ALA A 85 -22.13 -9.20 -12.23
N ARG A 86 -22.57 -8.83 -13.45
CA ARG A 86 -21.74 -9.00 -14.66
C ARG A 86 -20.60 -7.99 -14.68
N PHE A 87 -20.87 -6.74 -14.33
CA PHE A 87 -19.85 -5.69 -14.22
C PHE A 87 -18.77 -6.09 -13.21
N GLU A 88 -19.16 -6.52 -12.00
CA GLU A 88 -18.19 -6.91 -10.97
C GLU A 88 -17.36 -8.14 -11.37
N ARG A 89 -17.98 -9.13 -12.04
CA ARG A 89 -17.26 -10.29 -12.59
C ARG A 89 -16.30 -9.91 -13.70
N ALA A 90 -16.70 -9.04 -14.61
CA ALA A 90 -15.84 -8.57 -15.70
C ALA A 90 -14.64 -7.81 -15.14
N PHE A 91 -14.88 -6.87 -14.22
CA PHE A 91 -13.82 -6.16 -13.48
C PHE A 91 -12.84 -7.13 -12.84
N TYR A 92 -13.36 -8.11 -12.07
CA TYR A 92 -12.54 -9.08 -11.37
C TYR A 92 -11.68 -9.93 -12.33
N ARG A 93 -12.24 -10.36 -13.45
CA ARG A 93 -11.51 -11.12 -14.48
C ARG A 93 -10.37 -10.31 -15.09
N ILE A 94 -10.61 -9.03 -15.38
CA ILE A 94 -9.60 -8.13 -15.97
C ILE A 94 -8.44 -7.95 -14.98
N VAL A 95 -8.73 -7.62 -13.72
CA VAL A 95 -7.67 -7.46 -12.69
C VAL A 95 -6.93 -8.78 -12.43
N SER A 96 -7.65 -9.91 -12.44
CA SER A 96 -7.03 -11.25 -12.32
C SER A 96 -6.12 -11.57 -13.50
N LEU A 97 -6.50 -11.18 -14.73
CA LEU A 97 -5.66 -11.37 -15.91
C LEU A 97 -4.34 -10.60 -15.78
N PHE A 98 -4.39 -9.33 -15.36
CA PHE A 98 -3.19 -8.54 -15.08
C PHE A 98 -2.33 -9.18 -13.99
N ALA A 99 -2.95 -9.71 -12.94
CA ALA A 99 -2.24 -10.41 -11.87
C ALA A 99 -1.53 -11.68 -12.38
N VAL A 100 -2.22 -12.53 -13.14
CA VAL A 100 -1.63 -13.75 -13.74
C VAL A 100 -0.46 -13.40 -14.64
N VAL A 101 -0.65 -12.49 -15.60
CA VAL A 101 0.39 -12.07 -16.55
C VAL A 101 1.58 -11.49 -15.81
N GLY A 102 1.34 -10.66 -14.80
CA GLY A 102 2.40 -10.03 -14.03
C GLY A 102 3.19 -10.97 -13.14
N VAL A 103 2.51 -11.91 -12.47
CA VAL A 103 3.17 -12.91 -11.61
C VAL A 103 3.97 -13.88 -12.47
N LEU A 104 3.38 -14.45 -13.52
CA LEU A 104 4.08 -15.36 -14.42
C LEU A 104 5.26 -14.66 -15.12
N GLY A 105 5.05 -13.42 -15.58
CA GLY A 105 6.11 -12.61 -16.18
C GLY A 105 7.26 -12.34 -15.19
N ALA A 106 6.97 -12.05 -13.92
CA ALA A 106 7.99 -11.88 -12.90
C ALA A 106 8.81 -13.16 -12.67
N TYR A 107 8.15 -14.31 -12.50
CA TYR A 107 8.83 -15.59 -12.32
C TYR A 107 9.65 -16.00 -13.55
N TYR A 108 9.13 -15.73 -14.75
CA TYR A 108 9.87 -15.96 -15.98
C TYR A 108 11.17 -15.14 -16.02
N LEU A 109 11.10 -13.84 -15.72
CA LEU A 109 12.29 -12.99 -15.68
C LEU A 109 13.31 -13.48 -14.64
N ILE A 110 12.86 -13.82 -13.44
CA ILE A 110 13.72 -14.36 -12.39
C ILE A 110 14.40 -15.67 -12.83
N SER A 111 13.64 -16.57 -13.46
CA SER A 111 14.16 -17.88 -13.90
C SER A 111 15.25 -17.79 -14.96
N ARG A 112 15.37 -16.64 -15.66
CA ARG A 112 16.45 -16.38 -16.63
C ARG A 112 17.76 -16.00 -15.96
N GLU A 113 17.69 -15.39 -14.77
CA GLU A 113 18.86 -14.87 -14.06
C GLU A 113 19.31 -15.82 -12.92
N THR A 114 18.39 -16.53 -12.28
CA THR A 114 18.71 -17.37 -11.11
C THR A 114 17.77 -18.58 -10.99
N SER A 115 18.32 -19.70 -10.50
CA SER A 115 17.51 -20.87 -10.12
C SER A 115 16.65 -20.58 -8.90
N ILE A 116 15.33 -20.55 -9.09
CA ILE A 116 14.35 -20.28 -8.04
C ILE A 116 14.44 -21.34 -6.92
N VAL A 117 14.56 -22.61 -7.29
CA VAL A 117 14.62 -23.72 -6.32
C VAL A 117 15.87 -23.62 -5.46
N THR A 118 17.01 -23.33 -6.09
CA THR A 118 18.29 -23.20 -5.37
C THR A 118 18.23 -22.04 -4.39
N ALA A 119 17.79 -20.85 -4.81
CA ALA A 119 17.70 -19.68 -3.94
C ALA A 119 16.73 -19.85 -2.75
N LEU A 120 15.64 -20.60 -2.94
CA LEU A 120 14.71 -20.93 -1.84
C LEU A 120 15.30 -21.98 -0.89
N SER A 121 16.06 -22.95 -1.41
CA SER A 121 16.69 -23.99 -0.59
C SER A 121 17.90 -23.51 0.21
N SER A 122 18.54 -22.41 -0.20
CA SER A 122 19.74 -21.85 0.43
C SER A 122 19.46 -20.67 1.37
N ASP A 123 18.19 -20.40 1.71
CA ASP A 123 17.76 -19.22 2.49
C ASP A 123 18.21 -17.88 1.87
N GLN A 124 18.40 -17.82 0.55
CA GLN A 124 18.84 -16.66 -0.22
C GLN A 124 17.73 -16.06 -1.08
N ALA A 125 16.48 -16.06 -0.58
CA ALA A 125 15.34 -15.54 -1.33
C ALA A 125 15.45 -14.04 -1.67
N ASN A 126 16.39 -13.30 -1.09
CA ASN A 126 16.69 -11.93 -1.50
C ASN A 126 17.22 -11.83 -2.94
N LEU A 127 17.95 -12.85 -3.43
CA LEU A 127 18.44 -12.95 -4.82
C LEU A 127 17.28 -12.96 -5.84
N LEU A 128 16.13 -13.51 -5.46
CA LEU A 128 14.92 -13.51 -6.29
C LEU A 128 14.36 -12.10 -6.50
N SER A 129 14.55 -11.22 -5.51
CA SER A 129 14.14 -9.82 -5.64
C SER A 129 15.14 -9.00 -6.42
N GLU A 130 16.43 -9.32 -6.31
CA GLU A 130 17.52 -8.62 -7.00
C GLU A 130 17.55 -8.92 -8.50
N SER A 131 17.14 -10.12 -8.90
CA SER A 131 17.00 -10.53 -10.31
C SER A 131 15.85 -9.85 -11.06
N LEU A 132 14.97 -9.12 -10.37
CA LEU A 132 13.96 -8.31 -11.04
C LEU A 132 14.57 -6.97 -11.46
N LEU A 133 14.70 -6.77 -12.78
CA LEU A 133 15.24 -5.55 -13.41
C LEU A 133 14.79 -4.26 -12.73
N ASP A 134 15.73 -3.32 -12.57
CA ASP A 134 15.48 -1.96 -12.11
C ASP A 134 14.69 -1.17 -13.16
N GLY A 135 13.37 -1.14 -13.00
CA GLY A 135 12.49 -0.35 -13.85
C GLY A 135 11.06 -0.90 -13.95
N SER A 136 10.23 -0.19 -14.70
CA SER A 136 8.87 -0.61 -15.04
C SER A 136 8.90 -1.75 -16.07
N SER A 137 8.97 -2.99 -15.59
CA SER A 137 8.86 -4.19 -16.43
C SER A 137 7.48 -4.84 -16.31
N ILE A 138 7.24 -5.90 -17.11
CA ILE A 138 6.06 -6.77 -16.97
C ILE A 138 5.90 -7.31 -15.54
N GLY A 139 7.01 -7.45 -14.81
CA GLY A 139 7.02 -7.87 -13.41
C GLY A 139 6.29 -6.90 -12.48
N THR A 140 6.10 -5.62 -12.86
CA THR A 140 5.31 -4.64 -12.08
C THR A 140 3.83 -5.02 -12.06
N LEU A 141 3.34 -5.69 -13.11
CA LEU A 141 1.94 -6.10 -13.20
C LEU A 141 1.53 -7.03 -12.04
N ARG A 142 2.49 -7.72 -11.42
CA ARG A 142 2.27 -8.61 -10.28
C ARG A 142 1.55 -7.93 -9.13
N TYR A 143 1.72 -6.62 -8.95
CA TYR A 143 1.06 -5.88 -7.87
C TYR A 143 -0.47 -5.90 -8.01
N ALA A 144 -1.03 -6.10 -9.21
CA ALA A 144 -2.47 -6.22 -9.42
C ALA A 144 -3.10 -7.32 -8.54
N VAL A 145 -2.32 -8.33 -8.16
CA VAL A 145 -2.79 -9.40 -7.27
C VAL A 145 -3.22 -8.90 -5.89
N THR A 146 -2.66 -7.78 -5.43
CA THR A 146 -3.04 -7.12 -4.16
C THR A 146 -4.47 -6.59 -4.17
N VAL A 147 -5.06 -6.42 -5.36
CA VAL A 147 -6.47 -6.06 -5.57
C VAL A 147 -7.28 -7.27 -6.01
N ALA A 148 -6.73 -8.11 -6.90
CA ALA A 148 -7.41 -9.30 -7.42
C ALA A 148 -7.81 -10.27 -6.30
N ALA A 149 -6.88 -10.62 -5.41
CA ALA A 149 -7.14 -11.56 -4.32
C ALA A 149 -8.27 -11.09 -3.38
N PRO A 150 -8.23 -9.89 -2.78
CA PRO A 150 -9.29 -9.44 -1.88
C PRO A 150 -10.64 -9.26 -2.58
N VAL A 151 -10.66 -8.75 -3.83
CA VAL A 151 -11.90 -8.64 -4.61
C VAL A 151 -12.48 -10.01 -4.91
N GLY A 152 -11.64 -10.98 -5.29
CA GLY A 152 -12.05 -12.35 -5.57
C GLY A 152 -12.70 -13.03 -4.37
N VAL A 153 -12.09 -12.88 -3.18
CA VAL A 153 -12.65 -13.41 -1.92
C VAL A 153 -14.00 -12.77 -1.61
N ILE A 154 -14.13 -11.45 -1.74
CA ILE A 154 -15.40 -10.76 -1.46
C ILE A 154 -16.49 -11.20 -2.42
N LEU A 155 -16.19 -11.31 -3.71
CA LEU A 155 -17.16 -11.78 -4.69
C LEU A 155 -17.51 -13.27 -4.48
N ALA A 156 -16.58 -14.09 -4.00
CA ALA A 156 -16.86 -15.48 -3.65
C ALA A 156 -17.77 -15.60 -2.41
N ILE A 157 -17.54 -14.79 -1.37
CA ILE A 157 -18.41 -14.68 -0.19
C ILE A 157 -19.83 -14.27 -0.60
N GLU A 158 -19.96 -13.37 -1.58
CA GLU A 158 -21.24 -12.91 -2.12
C GLU A 158 -21.83 -13.85 -3.18
N ARG A 159 -21.21 -15.00 -3.45
CA ARG A 159 -21.63 -15.98 -4.49
C ARG A 159 -21.69 -15.40 -5.91
N LYS A 160 -20.95 -14.32 -6.17
CA LYS A 160 -20.80 -13.69 -7.49
C LYS A 160 -19.59 -14.23 -8.27
N SER A 161 -18.67 -14.91 -7.60
CA SER A 161 -17.50 -15.57 -8.18
C SER A 161 -17.29 -16.95 -7.55
N SER A 162 -16.51 -17.80 -8.20
CA SER A 162 -16.13 -19.11 -7.66
C SER A 162 -15.00 -18.98 -6.64
N TRP A 163 -15.07 -19.78 -5.57
CA TRP A 163 -13.97 -19.96 -4.62
C TRP A 163 -12.69 -20.47 -5.28
N TRP A 164 -12.80 -21.22 -6.38
CA TRP A 164 -11.64 -21.65 -7.15
C TRP A 164 -10.87 -20.45 -7.71
N SER A 165 -11.56 -19.52 -8.37
CA SER A 165 -10.92 -18.32 -8.92
C SER A 165 -10.32 -17.44 -7.82
N ALA A 166 -10.98 -17.33 -6.67
CA ALA A 166 -10.42 -16.62 -5.52
C ALA A 166 -9.16 -17.32 -4.99
N GLY A 167 -9.18 -18.65 -4.89
CA GLY A 167 -8.05 -19.48 -4.49
C GLY A 167 -6.83 -19.29 -5.40
N VAL A 168 -7.03 -19.25 -6.71
CA VAL A 168 -5.94 -18.96 -7.67
C VAL A 168 -5.29 -17.61 -7.37
N ASN A 169 -6.07 -16.53 -7.18
CA ASN A 169 -5.50 -15.22 -6.86
C ASN A 169 -4.83 -15.17 -5.49
N ILE A 170 -5.29 -15.94 -4.50
CA ILE A 170 -4.61 -16.09 -3.21
C ILE A 170 -3.25 -16.77 -3.41
N VAL A 171 -3.18 -17.85 -4.19
CA VAL A 171 -1.91 -18.52 -4.50
C VAL A 171 -0.97 -17.56 -5.21
N LEU A 172 -1.44 -16.81 -6.21
CA LEU A 172 -0.64 -15.78 -6.89
C LEU A 172 -0.14 -14.71 -5.91
N LEU A 173 -0.97 -14.28 -4.94
CA LEU A 173 -0.56 -13.33 -3.91
C LEU A 173 0.56 -13.91 -3.05
N LEU A 174 0.43 -15.17 -2.59
CA LEU A 174 1.46 -15.84 -1.81
C LEU A 174 2.76 -16.00 -2.60
N SER A 175 2.67 -16.28 -3.91
CA SER A 175 3.84 -16.27 -4.81
C SER A 175 4.52 -14.89 -4.86
N VAL A 176 3.77 -13.79 -4.94
CA VAL A 176 4.35 -12.42 -4.89
C VAL A 176 4.98 -12.10 -3.53
N VAL A 177 4.37 -12.58 -2.44
CA VAL A 177 4.89 -12.40 -1.09
C VAL A 177 6.24 -13.11 -0.92
N LEU A 178 6.38 -14.32 -1.49
CA LEU A 178 7.64 -15.06 -1.55
C LEU A 178 8.74 -14.27 -2.25
N LEU A 179 8.44 -13.66 -3.41
CA LEU A 179 9.46 -13.00 -4.24
C LEU A 179 10.10 -11.79 -3.57
N SER A 180 9.30 -10.89 -2.98
CA SER A 180 9.90 -9.71 -2.34
C SER A 180 8.97 -8.91 -1.44
N SER A 181 7.65 -8.98 -1.62
CA SER A 181 6.77 -7.95 -1.07
C SER A 181 5.88 -8.48 0.05
N ARG A 182 6.43 -8.56 1.27
CA ARG A 182 5.63 -8.76 2.52
C ARG A 182 4.54 -7.68 2.63
N LEU A 183 4.85 -6.47 2.17
CA LEU A 183 3.92 -5.35 2.04
C LEU A 183 2.74 -5.63 1.12
N SER A 184 2.89 -6.47 0.08
CA SER A 184 1.76 -6.85 -0.77
C SER A 184 0.69 -7.62 0.01
N LEU A 185 1.09 -8.43 0.99
CA LEU A 185 0.13 -9.14 1.86
C LEU A 185 -0.60 -8.16 2.78
N VAL A 186 0.13 -7.20 3.37
CA VAL A 186 -0.43 -6.17 4.24
C VAL A 186 -1.42 -5.31 3.44
N MET A 187 -1.04 -4.89 2.23
CA MET A 187 -1.91 -4.14 1.32
C MET A 187 -3.16 -4.93 0.94
N ALA A 188 -3.02 -6.18 0.50
CA ALA A 188 -4.15 -7.03 0.14
C ALA A 188 -5.12 -7.22 1.32
N THR A 189 -4.57 -7.36 2.53
CA THR A 189 -5.35 -7.45 3.77
C THR A 189 -6.08 -6.12 4.05
N ALA A 190 -5.40 -4.98 3.93
CA ALA A 190 -6.03 -3.66 4.10
C ALA A 190 -7.17 -3.45 3.08
N VAL A 191 -6.95 -3.83 1.82
CA VAL A 191 -7.96 -3.77 0.75
C VAL A 191 -9.15 -4.68 1.05
N PHE A 192 -8.89 -5.92 1.48
CA PHE A 192 -9.95 -6.85 1.90
C PHE A 192 -10.78 -6.28 3.04
N VAL A 193 -10.14 -5.85 4.12
CA VAL A 193 -10.84 -5.35 5.32
C VAL A 193 -11.66 -4.09 4.98
N PHE A 194 -11.09 -3.17 4.19
CA PHE A 194 -11.80 -1.98 3.73
C PHE A 194 -13.06 -2.37 2.96
N LEU A 195 -12.92 -3.18 1.91
CA LEU A 195 -14.04 -3.56 1.05
C LEU A 195 -15.09 -4.38 1.81
N TYR A 196 -14.68 -5.27 2.70
CA TYR A 196 -15.58 -6.08 3.52
C TYR A 196 -16.50 -5.21 4.39
N TYR A 197 -15.95 -4.21 5.07
CA TYR A 197 -16.74 -3.31 5.93
C TYR A 197 -17.46 -2.21 5.16
N GLN A 198 -16.94 -1.80 4.00
CA GLN A 198 -17.66 -0.90 3.09
C GLN A 198 -18.99 -1.52 2.67
N ARG A 199 -18.99 -2.79 2.27
CA ARG A 199 -20.20 -3.52 1.83
C ARG A 199 -21.10 -3.98 2.98
N ARG A 200 -20.59 -3.99 4.20
CA ARG A 200 -21.32 -4.43 5.41
C ARG A 200 -21.17 -3.39 6.52
N PRO A 201 -21.68 -2.16 6.36
CA PRO A 201 -21.44 -1.06 7.29
C PRO A 201 -22.05 -1.30 8.68
N LEU A 202 -23.05 -2.17 8.79
CA LEU A 202 -23.67 -2.56 10.06
C LEU A 202 -22.87 -3.62 10.82
N ASN A 203 -21.95 -4.33 10.16
CA ASN A 203 -21.14 -5.34 10.82
C ASN A 203 -20.17 -4.68 11.79
N ARG A 204 -20.13 -5.22 13.00
CA ARG A 204 -19.20 -4.77 14.03
C ARG A 204 -17.90 -5.56 13.93
N LEU A 205 -16.80 -4.88 14.21
CA LEU A 205 -15.50 -5.52 14.29
C LEU A 205 -15.46 -6.42 15.54
N ARG A 206 -15.46 -7.73 15.32
CA ARG A 206 -15.31 -8.70 16.40
C ARG A 206 -13.84 -8.76 16.77
N ILE A 207 -13.50 -8.27 17.96
CA ILE A 207 -12.12 -8.21 18.46
C ILE A 207 -11.46 -9.59 18.36
N SER A 208 -12.16 -10.66 18.72
CA SER A 208 -11.63 -12.03 18.61
C SER A 208 -11.21 -12.41 17.19
N VAL A 209 -11.99 -12.05 16.17
CA VAL A 209 -11.67 -12.31 14.76
C VAL A 209 -10.49 -11.46 14.31
N THR A 210 -10.41 -10.20 14.76
CA THR A 210 -9.29 -9.32 14.45
C THR A 210 -7.99 -9.79 15.11
N VAL A 211 -8.05 -10.22 16.36
CA VAL A 211 -6.90 -10.80 17.08
C VAL A 211 -6.45 -12.10 16.40
N LEU A 212 -7.39 -12.99 16.07
CA LEU A 212 -7.07 -14.23 15.35
C LEU A 212 -6.45 -13.95 13.97
N GLY A 213 -7.04 -13.03 13.20
CA GLY A 213 -6.51 -12.63 11.90
C GLY A 213 -5.12 -11.99 12.01
N GLY A 214 -4.91 -11.15 13.03
CA GLY A 214 -3.60 -10.58 13.35
C GLY A 214 -2.57 -11.63 13.72
N LEU A 215 -2.96 -12.63 14.51
CA LEU A 215 -2.10 -13.76 14.89
C LEU A 215 -1.73 -14.63 13.67
N VAL A 216 -2.70 -14.94 12.82
CA VAL A 216 -2.43 -15.67 11.56
C VAL A 216 -1.48 -14.88 10.66
N MET A 217 -1.72 -13.58 10.49
CA MET A 217 -0.83 -12.71 9.71
C MET A 217 0.57 -12.65 10.32
N PHE A 218 0.68 -12.57 11.66
CA PHE A 218 1.96 -12.59 12.36
C PHE A 218 2.72 -13.89 12.13
N LEU A 219 2.06 -15.04 12.22
CA LEU A 219 2.67 -16.35 11.98
C LEU A 219 3.12 -16.51 10.52
N VAL A 220 2.29 -16.09 9.56
CA VAL A 220 2.66 -16.11 8.14
C VAL A 220 3.87 -15.22 7.87
N LEU A 221 3.89 -14.01 8.43
CA LEU A 221 5.05 -13.11 8.34
C LEU A 221 6.28 -13.67 9.05
N ALA A 222 6.11 -14.40 10.17
CA ALA A 222 7.22 -15.05 10.87
C ALA A 222 7.91 -16.10 10.00
N VAL A 223 7.13 -16.93 9.29
CA VAL A 223 7.67 -17.93 8.34
C VAL A 223 8.47 -17.23 7.24
N PHE A 224 7.92 -16.19 6.61
CA PHE A 224 8.63 -15.44 5.57
C PHE A 224 9.82 -14.64 6.09
N ASN A 225 9.79 -14.21 7.35
CA ASN A 225 10.91 -13.53 7.97
C ASN A 225 12.05 -14.50 8.26
N TYR A 226 11.73 -15.69 8.75
CA TYR A 226 12.69 -16.74 9.04
C TYR A 226 13.47 -17.14 7.77
N THR A 227 12.78 -17.39 6.66
CA THR A 227 13.42 -17.81 5.39
C THR A 227 14.32 -16.75 4.75
N ARG A 228 14.22 -15.48 5.17
CA ARG A 228 14.99 -14.37 4.57
C ARG A 228 16.03 -13.76 5.51
N ASN A 229 15.73 -13.70 6.79
CA ASN A 229 16.47 -12.90 7.77
C ASN A 229 17.02 -13.73 8.94
N ALA A 230 16.81 -15.06 8.99
CA ALA A 230 17.30 -15.87 10.11
C ALA A 230 18.80 -15.72 10.33
N ASN A 231 19.61 -15.74 9.27
CA ASN A 231 21.07 -15.63 9.39
C ASN A 231 21.51 -14.28 9.97
N TYR A 232 20.80 -13.19 9.65
CA TYR A 232 21.05 -11.87 10.25
C TYR A 232 20.79 -11.90 11.76
N TYR A 233 19.67 -12.46 12.21
CA TYR A 233 19.36 -12.47 13.64
C TYR A 233 20.24 -13.45 14.44
N ARG A 234 20.66 -14.56 13.83
CA ARG A 234 21.61 -15.50 14.45
C ARG A 234 22.99 -14.89 14.68
N SER A 235 23.44 -13.99 13.80
CA SER A 235 24.72 -13.29 14.03
C SER A 235 24.69 -12.35 15.24
N PHE A 236 23.50 -12.02 15.75
CA PHE A 236 23.28 -11.29 17.02
C PHE A 236 22.82 -12.20 18.17
N GLY A 237 22.95 -13.52 18.05
CA GLY A 237 22.63 -14.48 19.11
C GLY A 237 21.13 -14.72 19.33
N VAL A 238 20.28 -14.39 18.36
CA VAL A 238 18.84 -14.64 18.43
C VAL A 238 18.48 -15.86 17.57
N ASP A 239 18.26 -17.02 18.22
CA ASP A 239 17.92 -18.27 17.51
C ASP A 239 16.42 -18.56 17.42
N ASN A 240 15.61 -17.99 18.32
CA ASN A 240 14.17 -18.26 18.39
C ASN A 240 13.40 -17.51 17.26
N PRO A 241 12.68 -18.20 16.36
CA PRO A 241 11.97 -17.56 15.24
C PRO A 241 10.91 -16.54 15.66
N LEU A 242 10.23 -16.74 16.80
CA LEU A 242 9.26 -15.77 17.33
C LEU A 242 9.96 -14.51 17.80
N ALA A 243 11.10 -14.65 18.49
CA ALA A 243 11.91 -13.51 18.91
C ALA A 243 12.45 -12.73 17.70
N MET A 244 12.93 -13.41 16.67
CA MET A 244 13.35 -12.78 15.40
C MET A 244 12.21 -11.95 14.79
N ASN A 245 10.98 -12.48 14.79
CA ASN A 245 9.83 -11.76 14.25
C ASN A 245 9.44 -10.54 15.11
N VAL A 246 9.53 -10.63 16.44
CA VAL A 246 9.32 -9.48 17.33
C VAL A 246 10.35 -8.39 17.06
N TYR A 247 11.64 -8.73 16.96
CA TYR A 247 12.70 -7.78 16.62
C TYR A 247 12.49 -7.18 15.23
N GLN A 248 12.06 -7.97 14.25
CA GLN A 248 11.74 -7.48 12.91
C GLN A 248 10.57 -6.49 12.93
N VAL A 249 9.51 -6.76 13.69
CA VAL A 249 8.38 -5.83 13.84
C VAL A 249 8.84 -4.56 14.53
N LEU A 250 9.61 -4.65 15.62
CA LEU A 250 10.13 -3.49 16.33
C LEU A 250 11.08 -2.65 15.47
N SER A 251 11.96 -3.27 14.70
CA SER A 251 12.86 -2.54 13.80
C SER A 251 12.08 -1.86 12.68
N TYR A 252 11.11 -2.56 12.09
CA TYR A 252 10.30 -2.03 11.01
C TYR A 252 9.37 -0.90 11.45
N VAL A 253 8.78 -1.02 12.64
CA VAL A 253 7.83 -0.06 13.19
C VAL A 253 8.55 1.08 13.91
N GLY A 254 9.66 0.83 14.59
CA GLY A 254 10.40 1.85 15.35
C GLY A 254 11.31 2.74 14.51
N ALA A 255 11.98 2.21 13.48
CA ALA A 255 12.99 2.95 12.72
C ALA A 255 12.45 4.25 12.06
N PRO A 256 11.22 4.30 11.53
CA PRO A 256 10.70 5.56 10.97
C PRO A 256 10.54 6.68 12.01
N SER A 257 10.21 6.37 13.26
CA SER A 257 10.20 7.39 14.32
C SER A 257 11.61 7.82 14.71
N GLN A 258 12.56 6.87 14.83
CA GLN A 258 13.97 7.16 15.04
C GLN A 258 14.49 8.20 14.02
N VAL A 259 14.21 7.97 12.74
CA VAL A 259 14.60 8.84 11.63
C VAL A 259 13.85 10.17 11.67
N SER A 260 12.53 10.16 11.85
CA SER A 260 11.73 11.38 11.92
C SER A 260 12.23 12.32 13.02
N ILE A 261 12.50 11.78 14.20
CA ILE A 261 12.93 12.54 15.38
C ILE A 261 14.31 13.14 15.15
N GLY A 262 15.28 12.33 14.71
CA GLY A 262 16.65 12.80 14.50
C GLY A 262 16.74 13.86 13.39
N VAL A 263 16.00 13.69 12.29
CA VAL A 263 15.94 14.70 11.22
C VAL A 263 15.22 15.96 11.70
N ALA A 264 14.11 15.85 12.43
CA ALA A 264 13.42 17.01 12.97
C ALA A 264 14.28 17.81 13.96
N ASP A 265 15.07 17.13 14.79
CA ASP A 265 16.03 17.79 15.69
C ASP A 265 17.13 18.51 14.90
N ALA A 266 17.70 17.85 13.89
CA ALA A 266 18.74 18.45 13.04
C ALA A 266 18.22 19.68 12.26
N ILE A 267 16.98 19.64 11.78
CA ILE A 267 16.29 20.78 11.16
C ILE A 267 16.14 21.91 12.17
N ALA A 268 15.61 21.62 13.35
CA ALA A 268 15.35 22.63 14.38
C ALA A 268 16.63 23.31 14.89
N GLY A 269 17.73 22.54 14.98
CA GLY A 269 19.05 23.05 15.33
C GLY A 269 19.80 23.71 14.17
N GLY A 270 19.22 23.80 12.97
CA GLY A 270 19.89 24.37 11.79
C GLY A 270 21.07 23.55 11.26
N ARG A 271 21.24 22.30 11.71
CA ARG A 271 22.36 21.41 11.35
C ARG A 271 22.14 20.67 10.03
N PHE A 272 20.93 20.70 9.52
CA PHE A 272 20.56 19.99 8.29
C PHE A 272 19.78 20.88 7.31
N PRO A 273 20.40 21.94 6.78
CA PRO A 273 19.76 22.79 5.77
C PRO A 273 19.75 22.11 4.40
N VAL A 274 18.56 21.96 3.81
CA VAL A 274 18.40 21.48 2.43
C VAL A 274 17.81 22.60 1.57
N SER A 275 18.61 23.09 0.62
CA SER A 275 18.22 24.15 -0.31
C SER A 275 18.04 23.59 -1.70
N VAL A 276 16.78 23.38 -2.07
CA VAL A 276 16.37 22.91 -3.41
C VAL A 276 15.38 23.92 -3.98
N SER A 277 15.46 24.20 -5.29
CA SER A 277 14.53 25.13 -5.93
C SER A 277 13.10 24.57 -5.92
N ALA A 278 12.09 25.44 -5.97
CA ALA A 278 10.70 24.99 -6.04
C ALA A 278 10.44 24.12 -7.29
N LEU A 279 11.10 24.44 -8.42
CA LEU A 279 10.95 23.69 -9.66
C LEU A 279 11.52 22.27 -9.53
N ASP A 280 12.72 22.12 -8.97
CA ASP A 280 13.35 20.80 -8.79
C ASP A 280 12.59 19.97 -7.76
N ALA A 281 12.05 20.59 -6.72
CA ALA A 281 11.24 19.93 -5.70
C ALA A 281 9.93 19.34 -6.25
N LEU A 282 9.47 19.71 -7.47
CA LEU A 282 8.35 19.03 -8.13
C LEU A 282 8.62 17.54 -8.37
N GLN A 283 9.89 17.12 -8.44
CA GLN A 283 10.25 15.70 -8.50
C GLN A 283 9.67 14.90 -7.33
N ALA A 284 9.40 15.54 -6.18
CA ALA A 284 8.74 14.89 -5.06
C ALA A 284 7.38 14.29 -5.47
N VAL A 285 6.61 14.94 -6.36
CA VAL A 285 5.26 14.49 -6.73
C VAL A 285 5.18 13.77 -8.07
N ILE A 286 6.26 13.80 -8.86
CA ILE A 286 6.34 13.07 -10.12
C ILE A 286 6.41 11.56 -9.84
N PRO A 287 5.61 10.72 -10.51
CA PRO A 287 5.69 9.28 -10.37
C PRO A 287 7.11 8.76 -10.60
N THR A 288 7.57 7.85 -9.76
CA THR A 288 8.98 7.42 -9.73
C THR A 288 9.48 6.77 -11.02
N PHE A 289 8.58 6.28 -11.88
CA PHE A 289 8.94 5.73 -13.20
C PHE A 289 9.08 6.81 -14.29
N LEU A 290 8.74 8.07 -13.99
CA LEU A 290 8.95 9.24 -14.82
C LEU A 290 10.10 10.13 -14.29
N GLN A 291 10.65 9.81 -13.12
CA GLN A 291 11.78 10.54 -12.56
C GLN A 291 13.06 10.13 -13.29
N ALA A 292 13.82 11.10 -13.79
CA ALA A 292 15.06 10.87 -14.54
C ALA A 292 16.21 10.30 -13.67
N THR A 293 16.12 10.42 -12.34
CA THR A 293 17.23 10.20 -11.40
C THR A 293 17.12 8.95 -10.53
N LYS A 294 16.03 8.17 -10.63
CA LYS A 294 15.83 7.00 -9.74
C LYS A 294 16.56 5.71 -10.20
N GLY A 295 17.48 5.84 -11.16
CA GLY A 295 18.29 4.74 -11.69
C GLY A 295 19.50 4.38 -10.81
N ASP A 296 19.95 5.28 -9.92
CA ASP A 296 21.06 5.00 -9.01
C ASP A 296 20.53 4.59 -7.63
N LYS A 297 20.21 3.30 -7.47
CA LYS A 297 19.97 2.71 -6.15
C LYS A 297 21.17 2.91 -5.21
N SER A 298 22.38 3.08 -5.76
CA SER A 298 23.60 3.43 -5.03
C SER A 298 23.41 4.66 -4.15
N ALA A 299 22.75 5.71 -4.65
CA ALA A 299 22.49 6.96 -3.90
C ALA A 299 21.46 6.83 -2.76
N ALA A 300 20.62 5.79 -2.78
CA ALA A 300 19.65 5.49 -1.73
C ALA A 300 20.13 4.43 -0.71
N VAL A 301 21.19 3.69 -1.07
CA VAL A 301 21.74 2.56 -0.30
C VAL A 301 23.06 2.93 0.40
N ASP A 302 23.82 3.89 -0.11
CA ASP A 302 24.98 4.47 0.59
C ASP A 302 24.50 5.48 1.64
N LEU A 303 24.42 5.11 2.92
CA LEU A 303 24.65 5.94 4.12
C LEU A 303 24.22 7.45 4.14
N GLY A 304 23.34 7.98 3.29
CA GLY A 304 23.69 9.29 2.69
C GLY A 304 22.73 10.46 2.80
N LEU A 305 21.41 10.25 2.93
CA LEU A 305 20.51 11.41 3.01
C LEU A 305 20.58 12.08 4.38
N TYR A 306 20.68 11.29 5.45
CA TYR A 306 20.70 11.81 6.83
C TYR A 306 21.47 10.89 7.80
N ALA A 307 22.30 9.94 7.34
CA ALA A 307 22.97 9.02 8.28
C ALA A 307 24.04 9.71 9.14
N TYR A 308 24.54 10.88 8.74
CA TYR A 308 25.35 11.74 9.63
C TYR A 308 24.54 12.36 10.79
N GLN A 309 23.21 12.33 10.70
CA GLN A 309 22.30 12.90 11.69
C GLN A 309 21.57 11.83 12.49
N VAL A 310 21.35 10.65 11.91
CA VAL A 310 20.58 9.57 12.52
C VAL A 310 21.28 8.24 12.34
N ASP A 311 21.42 7.52 13.45
CA ASP A 311 21.83 6.13 13.42
C ASP A 311 20.65 5.21 13.02
N ILE A 312 20.87 4.43 11.96
CA ILE A 312 19.94 3.43 11.43
C ILE A 312 20.74 2.25 10.86
N ALA A 313 20.19 1.04 10.99
CA ALA A 313 20.81 -0.16 10.47
C ALA A 313 20.90 -0.08 8.92
N PRO A 314 22.05 -0.40 8.31
CA PRO A 314 22.26 -0.29 6.87
C PRO A 314 21.31 -1.13 6.01
N ASN A 315 20.74 -2.20 6.59
CA ASN A 315 19.83 -3.10 5.91
C ASN A 315 18.35 -2.67 6.00
N LEU A 316 18.05 -1.52 6.61
CA LEU A 316 16.69 -1.00 6.72
C LEU A 316 16.37 -0.03 5.58
N ASN A 317 15.35 -0.42 4.81
CA ASN A 317 14.74 0.40 3.75
C ASN A 317 13.47 1.13 4.24
N ALA A 318 13.20 1.07 5.55
CA ALA A 318 12.00 1.61 6.18
C ALA A 318 12.31 2.97 6.78
N ASN A 319 12.15 4.00 5.95
CA ASN A 319 12.60 5.35 6.22
C ASN A 319 11.41 6.27 6.48
N SER A 320 11.56 7.29 7.31
CA SER A 320 10.48 8.25 7.50
C SER A 320 10.17 8.98 6.20
N SER A 321 8.91 9.03 5.75
CA SER A 321 8.57 9.81 4.55
C SER A 321 8.83 11.30 4.73
N PHE A 322 8.64 11.81 5.95
CA PHE A 322 8.96 13.19 6.30
C PHE A 322 10.45 13.45 6.07
N ALA A 323 11.30 12.57 6.62
CA ALA A 323 12.75 12.72 6.50
C ALA A 323 13.22 12.55 5.05
N ASP A 324 12.71 11.54 4.34
CA ASP A 324 13.12 11.26 2.96
C ASP A 324 12.75 12.41 2.02
N VAL A 325 11.52 12.93 2.13
CA VAL A 325 11.09 14.05 1.29
C VAL A 325 11.88 15.32 1.63
N TYR A 326 12.10 15.60 2.91
CA TYR A 326 12.88 16.76 3.32
C TYR A 326 14.34 16.66 2.84
N ALA A 327 14.98 15.52 3.07
CA ALA A 327 16.39 15.34 2.73
C ALA A 327 16.66 15.44 1.22
N GLN A 328 15.69 15.03 0.39
CA GLN A 328 15.82 15.09 -1.07
C GLN A 328 15.38 16.43 -1.67
N TRP A 329 14.30 17.02 -1.13
CA TRP A 329 13.58 18.11 -1.80
C TRP A 329 13.29 19.32 -0.91
N GLY A 330 13.80 19.31 0.33
CA GLY A 330 13.65 20.38 1.31
C GLY A 330 12.21 20.71 1.67
N TRP A 331 12.00 21.94 2.12
CA TRP A 331 10.68 22.45 2.50
C TRP A 331 9.68 22.50 1.35
N TRP A 332 10.14 22.77 0.12
CA TRP A 332 9.28 22.77 -1.07
C TRP A 332 8.72 21.39 -1.36
N GLY A 333 9.54 20.34 -1.25
CA GLY A 333 9.08 18.96 -1.40
C GLY A 333 7.99 18.59 -0.39
N LEU A 334 8.19 18.95 0.89
CA LEU A 334 7.19 18.77 1.94
C LEU A 334 5.88 19.51 1.60
N GLY A 335 5.97 20.76 1.13
CA GLY A 335 4.81 21.54 0.67
C GLY A 335 4.02 20.84 -0.44
N TYR A 336 4.70 20.32 -1.47
CA TYR A 336 4.02 19.58 -2.54
C TYR A 336 3.43 18.26 -2.08
N THR A 337 4.10 17.54 -1.16
CA THR A 337 3.55 16.33 -0.57
C THR A 337 2.24 16.60 0.18
N VAL A 338 2.13 17.71 0.91
CA VAL A 338 0.87 18.10 1.57
C VAL A 338 -0.27 18.29 0.57
N ILE A 339 0.00 18.92 -0.58
CA ILE A 339 -0.99 19.09 -1.66
C ILE A 339 -1.45 17.73 -2.19
N VAL A 340 -0.52 16.80 -2.42
CA VAL A 340 -0.85 15.43 -2.87
C VAL A 340 -1.67 14.68 -1.84
N LEU A 341 -1.37 14.80 -0.55
CA LEU A 341 -2.18 14.21 0.52
C LEU A 341 -3.61 14.75 0.52
N GLY A 342 -3.78 16.06 0.30
CA GLY A 342 -5.10 16.69 0.14
C GLY A 342 -5.87 16.13 -1.05
N PHE A 343 -5.24 16.05 -2.22
CA PHE A 343 -5.84 15.49 -3.43
C PHE A 343 -6.18 14.01 -3.28
N ALA A 344 -5.28 13.22 -2.71
CA ALA A 344 -5.52 11.82 -2.39
C ALA A 344 -6.72 11.66 -1.44
N ALA A 345 -6.90 12.56 -0.48
CA ALA A 345 -8.03 12.52 0.43
C ALA A 345 -9.37 12.83 -0.27
N VAL A 346 -9.36 13.76 -1.24
CA VAL A 346 -10.52 14.02 -2.13
C VAL A 346 -10.89 12.75 -2.89
N LEU A 347 -9.92 12.12 -3.56
CA LEU A 347 -10.14 10.91 -4.35
C LEU A 347 -10.60 9.74 -3.47
N PHE A 348 -9.94 9.52 -2.33
CA PHE A 348 -10.33 8.50 -1.36
C PHE A 348 -11.81 8.62 -1.01
N GLN A 349 -12.24 9.84 -0.67
CA GLN A 349 -13.61 10.09 -0.24
C GLN A 349 -14.60 10.01 -1.41
N HIS A 350 -14.22 10.48 -2.60
CA HIS A 350 -15.04 10.34 -3.80
C HIS A 350 -15.33 8.85 -4.10
N PHE A 351 -14.29 8.02 -4.16
CA PHE A 351 -14.46 6.59 -4.48
C PHE A 351 -15.10 5.79 -3.36
N ARG A 352 -15.12 6.32 -2.13
CA ARG A 352 -15.83 5.73 -1.00
C ARG A 352 -17.35 5.78 -1.14
N HIS A 353 -17.88 6.62 -2.03
CA HIS A 353 -19.33 6.64 -2.28
C HIS A 353 -19.82 5.36 -2.96
N TYR A 354 -18.96 4.66 -3.70
CA TYR A 354 -19.32 3.42 -4.38
C TYR A 354 -19.34 2.23 -3.40
N GLN A 355 -20.25 1.29 -3.63
CA GLN A 355 -20.43 0.02 -2.92
C GLN A 355 -19.90 -1.17 -3.74
N SER A 356 -19.68 -0.98 -5.04
CA SER A 356 -19.17 -2.00 -5.95
C SER A 356 -17.65 -2.18 -5.83
N VAL A 357 -17.08 -3.01 -6.71
CA VAL A 357 -15.63 -3.21 -6.84
C VAL A 357 -14.84 -1.92 -7.13
N VAL A 358 -15.51 -0.85 -7.60
CA VAL A 358 -14.90 0.48 -7.80
C VAL A 358 -14.37 1.07 -6.49
N ALA A 359 -14.97 0.72 -5.34
CA ALA A 359 -14.51 1.15 -4.02
C ALA A 359 -13.09 0.67 -3.69
N SER A 360 -12.54 -0.30 -4.44
CA SER A 360 -11.15 -0.74 -4.30
C SER A 360 -10.16 0.41 -4.53
N MET A 361 -10.53 1.42 -5.32
CA MET A 361 -9.75 2.64 -5.49
C MET A 361 -9.53 3.38 -4.16
N SER A 362 -10.60 3.53 -3.38
CA SER A 362 -10.53 4.14 -2.04
C SER A 362 -9.65 3.29 -1.12
N ALA A 363 -9.73 1.96 -1.21
CA ALA A 363 -8.91 1.06 -0.42
C ALA A 363 -7.40 1.19 -0.72
N ILE A 364 -7.02 1.29 -2.00
CA ILE A 364 -5.62 1.50 -2.45
C ILE A 364 -5.09 2.84 -1.95
N ILE A 365 -5.85 3.91 -2.12
CA ILE A 365 -5.47 5.25 -1.64
C ILE A 365 -5.39 5.26 -0.11
N GLY A 366 -6.32 4.59 0.58
CA GLY A 366 -6.31 4.38 2.02
C GLY A 366 -5.04 3.69 2.52
N TYR A 367 -4.57 2.70 1.79
CA TYR A 367 -3.28 2.05 2.07
C TYR A 367 -2.09 3.00 1.88
N GLY A 368 -2.14 3.90 0.89
CA GLY A 368 -1.17 4.98 0.75
C GLY A 368 -1.06 5.86 2.01
N PHE A 369 -2.18 6.18 2.66
CA PHE A 369 -2.18 6.87 3.95
C PHE A 369 -1.61 6.01 5.08
N LEU A 370 -1.96 4.71 5.12
CA LEU A 370 -1.44 3.76 6.12
C LEU A 370 0.07 3.59 6.10
N GLU A 371 0.70 3.74 4.94
CA GLU A 371 2.15 3.59 4.79
C GLU A 371 2.90 4.92 4.82
N TYR A 372 2.19 6.05 4.80
CA TYR A 372 2.82 7.36 4.67
C TYR A 372 3.89 7.61 5.74
N TRP A 373 3.68 7.21 7.00
CA TRP A 373 4.66 7.36 8.09
C TRP A 373 6.06 6.77 7.79
N ARG A 374 6.16 5.72 6.97
CA ARG A 374 7.39 4.98 6.62
C ARG A 374 7.73 5.08 5.12
N GLY A 375 6.90 5.71 4.32
CA GLY A 375 7.14 5.72 2.89
C GLY A 375 6.14 6.55 2.15
N TYR A 376 6.64 7.47 1.34
CA TYR A 376 5.76 8.31 0.53
C TYR A 376 5.26 7.54 -0.70
N LEU A 377 4.24 6.70 -0.51
CA LEU A 377 3.78 5.80 -1.59
C LEU A 377 3.04 6.51 -2.73
N PHE A 378 2.57 7.74 -2.55
CA PHE A 378 1.76 8.43 -3.58
C PHE A 378 2.57 8.84 -4.82
N ASN A 379 3.90 8.99 -4.71
CA ASN A 379 4.75 9.15 -5.88
C ASN A 379 5.30 7.82 -6.40
N THR A 380 5.11 6.71 -5.67
CA THR A 380 5.64 5.41 -6.10
C THR A 380 4.84 4.85 -7.26
N GLY A 381 5.57 4.26 -8.22
CA GLY A 381 4.96 3.61 -9.38
C GLY A 381 3.88 2.59 -9.04
N ASN A 382 4.02 1.88 -7.92
CA ASN A 382 3.09 0.82 -7.52
C ASN A 382 1.67 1.34 -7.22
N ILE A 383 1.53 2.42 -6.45
CA ILE A 383 0.19 2.96 -6.12
C ILE A 383 -0.47 3.56 -7.36
N VAL A 384 0.29 4.35 -8.14
CA VAL A 384 -0.20 4.95 -9.39
C VAL A 384 -0.67 3.84 -10.35
N PHE A 385 0.14 2.80 -10.51
CA PHE A 385 -0.20 1.64 -11.32
C PHE A 385 -1.49 0.95 -10.87
N LEU A 386 -1.66 0.71 -9.57
CA LEU A 386 -2.86 0.05 -9.04
C LEU A 386 -4.13 0.88 -9.24
N VAL A 387 -4.03 2.20 -9.05
CA VAL A 387 -5.11 3.14 -9.36
C VAL A 387 -5.49 3.07 -10.83
N LEU A 388 -4.50 3.08 -11.73
CA LEU A 388 -4.74 2.97 -13.18
C LEU A 388 -5.38 1.63 -13.57
N ILE A 389 -4.92 0.51 -13.01
CA ILE A 389 -5.53 -0.80 -13.28
C ILE A 389 -6.98 -0.85 -12.86
N VAL A 390 -7.32 -0.34 -11.67
CA VAL A 390 -8.71 -0.30 -11.21
C VAL A 390 -9.55 0.58 -12.12
N ALA A 391 -9.03 1.74 -12.55
CA ALA A 391 -9.73 2.62 -13.49
C ALA A 391 -9.97 1.93 -14.85
N ILE A 392 -8.94 1.31 -15.43
CA ILE A 392 -9.03 0.59 -16.71
C ILE A 392 -10.00 -0.59 -16.59
N ALA A 393 -9.89 -1.40 -15.54
CA ALA A 393 -10.77 -2.54 -15.33
C ALA A 393 -12.24 -2.11 -15.18
N ALA A 394 -12.50 -1.02 -14.45
CA ALA A 394 -13.84 -0.46 -14.32
C ALA A 394 -14.37 0.07 -15.66
N TRP A 395 -13.53 0.77 -16.43
CA TRP A 395 -13.93 1.29 -17.73
C TRP A 395 -14.26 0.18 -18.73
N VAL A 396 -13.38 -0.82 -18.90
CA VAL A 396 -13.60 -1.96 -19.81
C VAL A 396 -14.81 -2.80 -19.36
N ALA A 397 -14.94 -3.08 -18.06
CA ALA A 397 -16.09 -3.83 -17.54
C ALA A 397 -17.42 -3.12 -17.79
N ARG A 398 -17.43 -1.78 -17.73
CA ARG A 398 -18.62 -0.98 -18.02
C ARG A 398 -19.02 -1.09 -19.49
N LEU A 399 -18.08 -1.02 -20.43
CA LEU A 399 -18.37 -1.16 -21.87
C LEU A 399 -19.05 -2.49 -22.19
N GLY A 400 -18.57 -3.58 -21.58
CA GLY A 400 -19.18 -4.91 -21.73
C GLY A 400 -20.58 -5.02 -21.10
N ALA A 401 -20.86 -4.24 -20.04
CA ALA A 401 -22.16 -4.25 -19.38
C ALA A 401 -23.23 -3.44 -20.14
N THR A 402 -22.86 -2.37 -20.84
CA THR A 402 -23.79 -1.50 -21.57
C THR A 402 -24.30 -2.10 -22.88
N ASN A 403 -23.46 -2.83 -23.62
CA ASN A 403 -23.81 -3.31 -24.96
C ASN A 403 -24.95 -4.36 -24.96
N ILE A 404 -25.10 -5.14 -23.89
CA ILE A 404 -26.12 -6.20 -23.80
C ILE A 404 -27.49 -5.65 -23.34
N GLY A 405 -27.51 -4.52 -22.61
CA GLY A 405 -28.76 -3.86 -22.21
C GLY A 405 -29.53 -3.31 -23.39
N ALA A 406 -28.83 -2.90 -24.46
CA ALA A 406 -29.42 -2.49 -25.73
C ALA A 406 -30.01 -3.68 -26.50
N GLU A 407 -29.34 -4.83 -26.53
CA GLU A 407 -29.84 -6.05 -27.19
C GLU A 407 -31.14 -6.57 -26.56
N LEU A 408 -31.24 -6.57 -25.22
CA LEU A 408 -32.45 -7.03 -24.51
C LEU A 408 -33.65 -6.08 -24.66
N LYS A 409 -33.41 -4.77 -24.84
CA LYS A 409 -34.48 -3.82 -25.17
C LYS A 409 -34.98 -4.00 -26.61
N ASN A 410 -34.08 -4.28 -27.55
CA ASN A 410 -34.48 -4.54 -28.94
C ASN A 410 -35.21 -5.88 -29.11
N THR A 411 -34.92 -6.91 -28.31
CA THR A 411 -35.66 -8.20 -28.39
C THR A 411 -37.06 -8.14 -27.77
N ARG A 412 -37.33 -7.21 -26.84
CA ARG A 412 -38.68 -6.99 -26.28
C ARG A 412 -39.55 -6.02 -27.09
N ALA A 413 -38.97 -5.37 -28.10
CA ALA A 413 -39.68 -4.46 -29.00
C ALA A 413 -40.21 -5.17 -30.27
N VAL A 414 -40.47 -6.48 -30.21
CA VAL A 414 -41.32 -7.15 -31.21
C VAL A 414 -42.77 -6.85 -30.81
N PRO A 415 -43.54 -6.11 -31.62
CA PRO A 415 -44.94 -5.84 -31.30
C PRO A 415 -45.73 -7.14 -31.34
N ASN A 416 -46.52 -7.39 -30.29
CA ASN A 416 -47.61 -8.36 -30.32
C ASN A 416 -48.62 -7.90 -31.39
N HIS A 417 -48.40 -8.27 -32.65
CA HIS A 417 -49.34 -8.08 -33.75
C HIS A 417 -50.26 -9.29 -33.87
N VAL A 418 -50.86 -9.72 -32.76
CA VAL A 418 -51.87 -10.78 -32.74
C VAL A 418 -52.97 -10.37 -31.75
N GLU A 419 -53.86 -9.47 -32.19
CA GLU A 419 -55.23 -9.35 -31.65
C GLU A 419 -56.04 -8.36 -32.52
N SER A 420 -56.40 -8.79 -33.73
CA SER A 420 -57.51 -8.20 -34.48
C SER A 420 -58.22 -9.28 -35.31
N LEU A 421 -58.69 -10.32 -34.62
CA LEU A 421 -59.72 -11.22 -35.11
C LEU A 421 -60.61 -11.59 -33.91
N ARG A 422 -61.58 -10.72 -33.62
CA ARG A 422 -62.84 -11.04 -32.96
C ARG A 422 -63.85 -9.92 -33.19
#